data_AF-A0A930NKY5-F1
#
_entry.id   AF-A0A930NKY5-F1
#
_cell.length_a   1.000
_cell.length_b   1.000
_cell.length_c   1.000
_cell.angle_alpha   90.00
_cell.angle_beta   90.00
_cell.angle_gamma   90.00
#
_symmetry.space_group_name_H-M   'P 1'
#
loop_
_entity.id
_entity.type
_entity.pdbx_description
1 polymer ?
#
loop_
_entity_poly.entity_id
_entity_poly.type
_entity_poly.pdbx_seq_one_letter_code
_entity_poly.pdbx_strand_id
1 'polypeptide(L)'
;MNEIKLIAFDADDTLWGCQSYFDTVERAYCEVLAPYADAAKVSKALFATESANMPLLGYGSKAFLISLIENAINISDGKVKGDELALILGVGKELLRLPGRPFDGVRATLAKLKDLGNYHLVVFT
;
A
#
# COMPACT_ATOMS: atom_id res chain seq x y z
N MET A 1 -11.53 14.52 31.34
CA MET A 1 -10.82 14.54 30.03
C MET A 1 -10.68 15.97 29.49
N ASN A 2 -10.24 16.94 30.29
CA ASN A 2 -10.09 18.34 29.83
C ASN A 2 -8.66 18.69 29.35
N GLU A 3 -7.73 17.74 29.45
CA GLU A 3 -6.32 17.91 29.11
C GLU A 3 -6.01 17.53 27.65
N ILE A 4 -6.81 16.66 27.03
CA ILE A 4 -6.63 16.30 25.62
C ILE A 4 -7.14 17.47 24.75
N LYS A 5 -6.25 18.05 23.95
CA LYS A 5 -6.57 19.14 23.00
C LYS A 5 -6.54 18.70 21.54
N LEU A 6 -5.88 17.59 21.24
CA LEU A 6 -5.69 17.07 19.90
C LEU A 6 -5.84 15.56 19.88
N ILE A 7 -6.49 15.06 18.84
CA ILE A 7 -6.61 13.62 18.54
C ILE A 7 -6.09 13.43 17.12
N ALA A 8 -4.99 12.68 17.01
CA ALA A 8 -4.44 12.27 15.71
C ALA A 8 -4.98 10.89 15.36
N PHE A 9 -5.41 10.73 14.12
CA PHE A 9 -5.84 9.46 13.55
C PHE A 9 -4.82 9.04 12.51
N ASP A 10 -4.36 7.81 12.62
CA ASP A 10 -3.85 7.10 11.45
C ASP A 10 -4.97 6.97 10.40
N ALA A 11 -4.60 6.79 9.13
CA ALA A 11 -5.52 6.75 8.01
C ALA A 11 -5.77 5.32 7.51
N ASP A 12 -4.71 4.69 7.01
CA ASP A 12 -4.79 3.40 6.34
C ASP A 12 -5.01 2.28 7.36
N ASP A 13 -6.01 1.45 7.11
CA ASP A 13 -6.49 0.38 8.02
C ASP A 13 -6.97 0.86 9.41
N THR A 14 -7.06 2.17 9.61
CA THR A 14 -7.71 2.82 10.76
C THR A 14 -9.04 3.49 10.36
N LEU A 15 -9.01 4.36 9.35
CA LEU A 15 -10.20 5.05 8.84
C LEU A 15 -10.86 4.29 7.68
N TRP A 16 -10.07 3.63 6.84
CA TRP A 16 -10.52 2.84 5.68
C TRP A 16 -9.56 1.68 5.42
N GLY A 17 -10.02 0.65 4.72
CA GLY A 17 -9.18 -0.50 4.37
C GLY A 17 -8.16 -0.18 3.28
N CYS A 18 -6.90 -0.57 3.50
CA CYS A 18 -5.77 -0.36 2.60
C CYS A 18 -5.01 -1.66 2.30
N GLN A 19 -4.60 -2.43 3.33
CA GLN A 19 -3.74 -3.61 3.16
C GLN A 19 -4.27 -4.65 2.15
N SER A 20 -5.56 -4.95 2.20
CA SER A 20 -6.18 -5.94 1.29
C SER A 20 -6.01 -5.62 -0.20
N TYR A 21 -5.83 -4.35 -0.56
CA TYR A 21 -5.55 -3.94 -1.93
C TYR A 21 -4.09 -4.18 -2.31
N PHE A 22 -3.14 -3.90 -1.41
CA PHE A 22 -1.73 -4.24 -1.59
C PHE A 22 -1.56 -5.76 -1.75
N ASP A 23 -2.21 -6.56 -0.90
CA ASP A 23 -2.21 -8.02 -0.99
C ASP A 23 -2.75 -8.51 -2.35
N THR A 24 -3.80 -7.85 -2.86
CA THR A 24 -4.39 -8.19 -4.16
C THR A 24 -3.42 -7.92 -5.31
N VAL A 25 -2.70 -6.80 -5.26
CA VAL A 25 -1.67 -6.46 -6.25
C VAL A 25 -0.49 -7.41 -6.15
N GLU A 26 -0.01 -7.73 -4.95
CA GLU A 26 1.10 -8.67 -4.76
C GLU A 26 0.75 -10.07 -5.26
N ARG A 27 -0.49 -10.54 -5.03
CA ARG A 27 -0.95 -11.83 -5.57
C ARG A 27 -0.92 -11.84 -7.10
N ALA A 28 -1.50 -10.80 -7.74
CA ALA A 28 -1.47 -10.69 -9.19
C ALA A 28 -0.04 -10.58 -9.74
N TYR A 29 0.84 -9.88 -9.04
CA TYR A 29 2.25 -9.78 -9.35
C TYR A 29 2.95 -11.15 -9.30
N CYS A 30 2.70 -11.94 -8.26
CA CYS A 30 3.24 -13.30 -8.15
C CYS A 30 2.73 -14.22 -9.26
N GLU A 31 1.47 -14.08 -9.67
CA GLU A 31 0.91 -14.82 -10.81
C GLU A 31 1.61 -14.47 -12.12
N VAL A 32 1.90 -13.19 -12.37
CA VAL A 32 2.66 -12.77 -13.57
C VAL A 32 4.07 -13.36 -13.55
N LEU A 33 4.70 -13.47 -12.37
CA LEU A 33 6.08 -13.96 -12.24
C LEU A 33 6.22 -15.47 -11.99
N ALA A 34 5.13 -16.22 -11.99
CA ALA A 34 5.12 -17.67 -11.81
C ALA A 34 6.06 -18.45 -12.77
N PRO A 35 6.33 -18.00 -14.01
CA PRO A 35 7.33 -18.65 -14.86
C PRO A 35 8.78 -18.54 -14.36
N TYR A 36 9.08 -17.58 -13.49
CA TYR A 36 10.45 -17.26 -13.04
C TYR A 36 10.74 -17.80 -11.64
N ALA A 37 9.75 -17.84 -10.76
CA ALA A 37 9.87 -18.33 -9.39
C ALA A 37 8.49 -18.65 -8.78
N ASP A 38 8.46 -19.48 -7.73
CA ASP A 38 7.25 -19.65 -6.92
C ASP A 38 6.89 -18.36 -6.15
N ALA A 39 5.62 -18.23 -5.78
CA ALA A 39 5.10 -17.03 -5.11
C ALA A 39 5.86 -16.69 -3.81
N ALA A 40 6.26 -17.69 -3.02
CA ALA A 40 6.98 -17.45 -1.77
C ALA A 40 8.36 -16.82 -2.01
N LYS A 41 9.07 -17.28 -3.05
CA LYS A 41 10.33 -16.69 -3.48
C LYS A 41 10.14 -15.29 -4.07
N VAL A 42 9.09 -15.08 -4.87
CA VAL A 42 8.75 -13.76 -5.44
C VAL A 42 8.48 -12.73 -4.34
N SER A 43 7.58 -13.03 -3.40
CA SER A 43 7.24 -12.16 -2.27
C SER A 43 8.45 -11.86 -1.38
N LYS A 44 9.26 -12.88 -1.07
CA LYS A 44 10.48 -12.68 -0.27
C LYS A 44 11.49 -11.77 -0.95
N ALA A 45 11.66 -11.90 -2.27
CA ALA A 45 12.55 -11.06 -3.04
C ALA A 45 12.02 -9.61 -3.14
N LEU A 46 10.70 -9.45 -3.35
CA LEU A 46 10.03 -8.16 -3.35
C LEU A 46 10.24 -7.41 -2.04
N PHE A 47 10.02 -8.07 -0.89
CA PHE A 47 10.25 -7.48 0.43
C PHE A 47 11.70 -7.01 0.61
N ALA A 48 12.68 -7.77 0.11
CA ALA A 48 14.08 -7.38 0.16
C ALA A 48 14.36 -6.14 -0.71
N THR A 49 13.76 -6.06 -1.90
CA THR A 49 13.85 -4.89 -2.78
C THR A 49 13.23 -3.66 -2.12
N GLU A 50 12.02 -3.76 -1.57
CA GLU A 50 11.37 -2.66 -0.85
C GLU A 50 12.21 -2.19 0.34
N SER A 51 12.73 -3.13 1.13
CA SER A 51 13.59 -2.82 2.28
C SER A 51 14.86 -2.08 1.86
N ALA A 52 15.49 -2.48 0.76
CA ALA A 52 16.68 -1.83 0.22
C ALA A 52 16.37 -0.43 -0.33
N ASN A 53 15.18 -0.24 -0.90
CA ASN A 53 14.73 1.03 -1.46
C ASN A 53 14.25 2.05 -0.43
N MET A 54 13.94 1.61 0.79
CA MET A 54 13.35 2.44 1.84
C MET A 54 14.11 3.75 2.12
N PRO A 55 15.46 3.80 2.17
CA PRO A 55 16.19 5.06 2.38
C PRO A 55 16.01 6.09 1.27
N LEU A 56 15.70 5.67 0.04
CA LEU A 56 15.60 6.53 -1.13
C LEU A 56 14.15 6.82 -1.51
N LEU A 57 13.30 5.79 -1.56
CA LEU A 57 11.93 5.88 -2.07
C LEU A 57 10.90 6.12 -0.96
N GLY A 58 11.24 5.80 0.30
CA GLY A 58 10.30 5.85 1.40
C GLY A 58 9.14 4.87 1.24
N TYR A 59 7.97 5.25 1.73
CA TYR A 59 6.75 4.43 1.74
C TYR A 59 5.74 4.86 0.67
N GLY A 60 4.75 4.00 0.43
CA GLY A 60 3.57 4.30 -0.38
C GLY A 60 3.58 3.67 -1.76
N SER A 61 2.44 3.76 -2.46
CA SER A 61 2.17 2.97 -3.67
C SER A 61 3.14 3.21 -4.83
N LYS A 62 3.74 4.40 -4.92
CA LYS A 62 4.74 4.70 -5.97
C LYS A 62 6.07 4.03 -5.70
N ALA A 63 6.54 4.04 -4.45
CA ALA A 63 7.73 3.33 -4.04
C ALA A 63 7.54 1.82 -4.24
N PHE A 64 6.38 1.30 -3.83
CA PHE A 64 5.99 -0.08 -4.07
C PHE A 64 6.02 -0.45 -5.56
N LEU A 65 5.41 0.37 -6.42
CA LEU A 65 5.39 0.13 -7.86
C LEU A 65 6.78 0.09 -8.49
N ILE A 66 7.70 0.96 -8.06
CA ILE A 66 9.09 0.93 -8.52
C ILE A 66 9.74 -0.39 -8.08
N SER A 67 9.58 -0.78 -6.82
CA SER A 67 10.10 -2.04 -6.29
C SER A 67 9.56 -3.29 -7.01
N LEU A 68 8.28 -3.30 -7.41
CA LEU A 68 7.70 -4.41 -8.21
C LEU A 68 8.45 -4.59 -9.52
N ILE A 69 8.75 -3.50 -10.22
CA ILE A 69 9.43 -3.51 -11.52
C ILE A 69 10.90 -3.91 -11.37
N GLU A 70 11.60 -3.33 -10.39
CA GLU A 70 12.99 -3.69 -10.11
C GLU A 70 13.11 -5.17 -9.72
N ASN A 71 12.26 -5.66 -8.83
CA ASN A 71 12.26 -7.06 -8.44
C ASN A 71 11.90 -7.99 -9.60
N ALA A 72 10.96 -7.61 -10.48
CA ALA A 72 10.60 -8.41 -11.66
C ALA A 72 11.78 -8.57 -12.63
N ILE A 73 12.54 -7.49 -12.85
CA ILE A 73 13.76 -7.53 -13.67
C ILE A 73 14.81 -8.44 -13.02
N ASN A 74 15.02 -8.31 -11.71
CA ASN A 74 16.04 -9.08 -10.98
C ASN A 74 15.70 -10.57 -10.93
N ILE A 75 14.48 -10.94 -10.54
CA ILE A 75 14.10 -12.35 -10.36
C ILE A 75 14.00 -13.12 -11.67
N SER A 76 13.71 -12.41 -12.77
CA SER A 76 13.69 -12.98 -14.11
C SER A 76 15.06 -13.02 -14.78
N ASP A 77 16.11 -12.50 -14.14
CA ASP A 77 17.44 -12.33 -14.74
C ASP A 77 17.38 -11.54 -16.06
N GLY A 78 16.57 -10.47 -16.06
CA GLY A 78 16.32 -9.60 -17.22
C GLY A 78 15.45 -10.21 -18.33
N LYS A 79 14.86 -11.40 -18.11
CA LYS A 79 14.06 -12.11 -19.13
C LYS A 79 12.57 -11.73 -19.11
N VAL A 80 12.12 -11.01 -18.09
CA VAL A 80 10.74 -10.48 -18.03
C VAL A 80 10.44 -9.64 -19.27
N LYS A 81 9.30 -9.89 -19.88
CA LYS A 81 8.90 -9.27 -21.14
C LYS A 81 8.21 -7.94 -20.90
N GLY A 82 8.17 -7.10 -21.94
CA GLY A 82 7.54 -5.79 -21.87
C GLY A 82 6.04 -5.83 -21.59
N ASP A 83 5.33 -6.85 -22.07
CA ASP A 83 3.91 -7.08 -21.79
C ASP A 83 3.67 -7.52 -20.33
N GLU A 84 4.53 -8.36 -19.76
CA GLU A 84 4.50 -8.72 -18.34
C GLU A 84 4.74 -7.50 -17.45
N LEU A 85 5.74 -6.66 -17.77
CA LEU A 85 5.98 -5.40 -17.06
C LEU A 85 4.79 -4.43 -17.19
N ALA A 86 4.13 -4.39 -18.35
CA ALA A 86 2.94 -3.57 -18.54
C ALA A 86 1.76 -4.05 -17.67
N LEU A 87 1.60 -5.36 -17.51
CA LEU A 87 0.61 -5.94 -16.59
C LEU A 87 0.90 -5.55 -15.15
N ILE A 88 2.15 -5.69 -14.70
CA ILE A 88 2.60 -5.31 -13.34
C ILE A 88 2.34 -3.81 -13.09
N LEU A 89 2.71 -2.95 -14.05
CA LEU A 89 2.42 -1.51 -13.98
C LEU A 89 0.92 -1.21 -13.92
N GLY A 90 0.12 -1.96 -14.68
CA GLY A 90 -1.33 -1.85 -14.70
C GLY A 90 -1.94 -2.13 -13.33
N VAL A 91 -1.66 -3.30 -12.76
CA VAL A 91 -2.21 -3.69 -11.44
C VAL A 91 -1.71 -2.79 -10.32
N GLY A 92 -0.43 -2.38 -10.34
CA GLY A 92 0.11 -1.50 -9.32
C GLY A 92 -0.49 -0.09 -9.34
N LYS A 93 -0.88 0.43 -10.51
CA LYS A 93 -1.54 1.74 -10.63
C LYS A 93 -2.95 1.75 -10.04
N GLU A 94 -3.59 0.61 -9.85
CA GLU A 94 -4.90 0.56 -9.18
C GLU A 94 -4.81 1.00 -7.70
N LEU A 95 -3.64 0.86 -7.06
CA LEU A 95 -3.39 1.39 -5.71
C LEU A 95 -3.46 2.92 -5.65
N LEU A 96 -3.27 3.62 -6.79
CA LEU A 96 -3.42 5.08 -6.85
C LEU A 96 -4.88 5.52 -6.94
N ARG A 97 -5.81 4.56 -7.07
CA ARG A 97 -7.25 4.78 -7.22
C ARG A 97 -8.04 4.21 -6.05
N LEU A 98 -7.38 3.93 -4.92
CA LEU A 98 -8.03 3.42 -3.73
C LEU A 98 -9.24 4.29 -3.36
N PRO A 99 -10.43 3.69 -3.18
CA PRO A 99 -11.66 4.47 -3.01
C PRO A 99 -11.77 5.12 -1.63
N GLY A 100 -10.90 4.76 -0.67
CA GLY A 100 -10.86 5.34 0.67
C GLY A 100 -12.21 5.25 1.41
N ARG A 101 -12.93 4.13 1.25
CA ARG A 101 -14.27 3.96 1.85
C ARG A 101 -14.13 3.80 3.37
N PRO A 102 -14.70 4.72 4.17
CA PRO A 102 -14.55 4.64 5.61
C PRO A 102 -15.19 3.39 6.19
N PHE A 103 -14.60 2.82 7.24
CA PHE A 103 -15.22 1.73 7.98
C PHE A 103 -16.51 2.16 8.69
N ASP A 104 -17.30 1.16 9.07
CA ASP A 104 -18.51 1.37 9.86
C ASP A 104 -18.17 2.10 11.17
N GLY A 105 -18.98 3.10 11.51
CA GLY A 105 -18.78 3.91 12.70
C GLY A 105 -17.73 5.02 12.57
N VAL A 106 -16.80 5.00 11.61
CA VAL A 106 -15.78 6.06 11.46
C VAL A 106 -16.42 7.43 11.29
N ARG A 107 -17.38 7.55 10.36
CA ARG A 107 -18.09 8.81 10.11
C ARG A 107 -18.83 9.31 11.35
N ALA A 108 -19.51 8.41 12.07
CA ALA A 108 -20.26 8.76 13.27
C ALA A 108 -19.34 9.19 14.43
N THR A 109 -18.20 8.51 14.60
CA THR A 109 -17.20 8.84 15.61
C THR A 109 -16.57 10.21 15.35
N LEU A 110 -16.12 10.46 14.12
CA LEU A 110 -15.53 11.75 13.76
C LEU A 110 -16.54 12.91 13.92
N ALA A 111 -17.81 12.70 13.54
CA ALA A 111 -18.87 13.68 13.75
C ALA A 111 -19.07 13.98 15.24
N LYS A 112 -19.20 12.94 16.08
CA LYS A 112 -19.37 13.10 17.52
C LYS A 112 -18.18 13.81 18.18
N LEU A 113 -16.96 13.48 17.79
CA LEU A 113 -15.75 14.14 18.32
C LEU A 113 -15.68 15.61 17.92
N LYS A 114 -16.12 15.94 16.70
CA LYS A 114 -16.23 17.32 16.23
C LYS A 114 -17.31 18.10 16.98
N ASP A 115 -18.47 17.50 17.21
CA ASP A 115 -19.60 18.14 17.91
C ASP A 115 -19.29 18.44 19.38
N LEU A 116 -18.40 17.66 20.02
CA LEU A 116 -17.91 17.94 21.36
C LEU A 116 -17.06 19.22 21.44
N GLY A 117 -16.58 19.76 20.31
CA GLY A 117 -15.94 21.08 20.21
C GLY A 117 -14.58 21.26 20.92
N ASN A 118 -14.09 20.22 21.62
CA ASN A 118 -12.95 20.32 22.54
C ASN A 118 -11.62 19.81 21.95
N TYR A 119 -11.63 19.26 20.73
CA TYR A 119 -10.49 18.57 20.14
C TYR A 119 -10.18 19.10 18.74
N HIS A 120 -8.89 19.32 18.46
CA HIS A 120 -8.38 19.38 17.09
C HIS A 120 -8.23 17.95 16.55
N LEU A 121 -8.93 17.62 15.47
CA LEU A 121 -8.82 16.33 14.81
C LEU A 121 -7.87 16.46 13.63
N VAL A 122 -6.82 15.63 13.60
CA VAL A 122 -5.83 15.60 12.52
C VAL A 122 -5.63 14.18 12.03
N VAL A 123 -5.22 14.05 10.77
CA VAL A 123 -4.70 12.79 10.24
C VAL A 123 -3.18 12.82 10.36
N PHE A 124 -2.59 11.72 10.82
CA PHE A 124 -1.16 11.51 10.88
C PHE A 124 -0.87 10.12 10.31
N THR A 125 -0.30 10.08 9.12
CA THR A 125 -0.13 8.88 8.28
C THR A 125 1.26 8.84 7.67
#